data_AF-A0A954DHY8-F1
#
_entry.id   AF-A0A954DHY8-F1
#
_cell.length_a   1.000
_cell.length_b   1.000
_cell.length_c   1.000
_cell.angle_alpha   90.00
_cell.angle_beta   90.00
_cell.angle_gamma   90.00
#
_symmetry.space_group_name_H-M   'P 1'
#
loop_
_entity.id
_entity.type
_entity.pdbx_description
1 polymer ?
#
loop_
_entity_poly.entity_id
_entity_poly.type
_entity_poly.pdbx_seq_one_letter_code
_entity_poly.pdbx_strand_id
1 'polypeptide(L)'
;MFFRKIGKVLLGKASGFQILTASICGAMLGFLPGIFLLGARQGLADAPALVLTILAIVLVLNTNLAVFGLAFLLAKIAAIAMLPVSFAIGRFLLDGPTRPLFAWFVNAPFFAWFGLERYATTGGLALGLVCGILLGLLVLAGLKSLQRRMAGVEGNESYQKWSNKFWVRSLSWLVIGVKPKEGQWTKLMEEQRRGLPVRIWGIVAVVVIGAGIWVLQAFLTGPTLRTLAQSGLESWNGATVDLAKAGVDLGGGRVSIDGLALADPNDLVRD
;
A
#
# COMPACT_ATOMS: atom_id res chain seq x y z
N MET A 1 4.70 19.61 -16.20
CA MET A 1 5.65 18.93 -15.27
C MET A 1 5.28 17.49 -14.93
N PHE A 2 4.00 17.13 -14.78
CA PHE A 2 3.55 15.76 -14.44
C PHE A 2 3.98 14.69 -15.45
N PHE A 3 3.75 14.93 -16.76
CA PHE A 3 4.18 14.02 -17.83
C PHE A 3 5.68 13.71 -17.83
N ARG A 4 6.53 14.69 -17.49
CA ARG A 4 7.98 14.52 -17.40
C ARG A 4 8.41 13.61 -16.25
N LYS A 5 7.72 13.68 -15.10
CA LYS A 5 7.98 12.78 -13.96
C LYS A 5 7.49 11.37 -14.27
N ILE A 6 6.30 11.24 -14.85
CA ILE A 6 5.72 9.93 -15.24
C ILE A 6 6.60 9.25 -16.29
N GLY A 7 6.99 9.96 -17.36
CA GLY A 7 7.86 9.43 -18.41
C GLY A 7 9.24 9.02 -17.88
N LYS A 8 9.88 9.84 -17.06
CA LYS A 8 11.19 9.53 -16.47
C LYS A 8 11.13 8.38 -15.46
N VAL A 9 9.99 8.17 -14.79
CA VAL A 9 9.81 7.09 -13.83
C VAL A 9 9.41 5.78 -14.52
N LEU A 10 8.62 5.84 -15.61
CA LEU A 10 8.25 4.65 -16.41
C LEU A 10 9.38 4.18 -17.34
N LEU A 11 10.12 5.10 -17.96
CA LEU A 11 11.27 4.81 -18.85
C LEU A 11 12.62 4.89 -18.11
N GLY A 12 12.60 5.09 -16.80
CA GLY A 12 13.79 5.23 -15.96
C GLY A 12 14.54 3.92 -15.74
N LYS A 13 15.61 3.99 -14.94
CA LYS A 13 16.48 2.89 -14.50
C LYS A 13 15.77 1.88 -13.56
N ALA A 14 14.53 1.51 -13.87
CA ALA A 14 13.73 0.64 -13.02
C ALA A 14 14.10 -0.83 -13.28
N SER A 15 14.69 -1.48 -12.28
CA SER A 15 15.02 -2.91 -12.36
C SER A 15 13.76 -3.75 -12.55
N GLY A 16 13.87 -4.88 -13.23
CA GLY A 16 12.74 -5.79 -13.45
C GLY A 16 12.08 -6.25 -12.14
N PHE A 17 12.89 -6.44 -11.09
CA PHE A 17 12.39 -6.73 -9.75
C PHE A 17 11.50 -5.59 -9.21
N GLN A 18 11.95 -4.34 -9.36
CA GLN A 18 11.22 -3.16 -8.86
C GLN A 18 9.87 -2.97 -9.54
N ILE A 19 9.80 -3.27 -10.85
CA ILE A 19 8.56 -3.22 -11.63
C ILE A 19 7.62 -4.33 -11.15
N LEU A 20 8.12 -5.56 -11.01
CA LEU A 20 7.30 -6.71 -10.62
C LEU A 20 6.77 -6.57 -9.19
N THR A 21 7.62 -6.20 -8.24
CA THR A 21 7.21 -5.89 -6.86
C THR A 21 6.21 -4.73 -6.82
N ALA A 22 6.41 -3.68 -7.61
CA ALA A 22 5.47 -2.55 -7.69
C ALA A 22 4.10 -2.98 -8.18
N SER A 23 4.05 -3.79 -9.23
CA SER A 23 2.81 -4.30 -9.79
C SER A 23 2.10 -5.26 -8.83
N ILE A 24 2.83 -6.14 -8.16
CA ILE A 24 2.26 -7.06 -7.16
C ILE A 24 1.69 -6.29 -5.98
N CYS A 25 2.49 -5.42 -5.33
CA CYS A 25 2.02 -4.66 -4.17
C CYS A 25 0.87 -3.72 -4.54
N GLY A 26 0.95 -3.07 -5.71
CA GLY A 26 -0.10 -2.18 -6.21
C GLY A 26 -1.39 -2.95 -6.46
N ALA A 27 -1.31 -4.10 -7.14
CA ALA A 27 -2.49 -4.92 -7.43
C ALA A 27 -3.10 -5.54 -6.18
N MET A 28 -2.30 -6.10 -5.28
CA MET A 28 -2.76 -6.62 -3.99
C MET A 28 -3.51 -5.52 -3.21
N LEU A 29 -2.95 -4.30 -3.15
CA LEU A 29 -3.61 -3.19 -2.46
C LEU A 29 -4.88 -2.70 -3.20
N GLY A 30 -4.91 -2.81 -4.54
CA GLY A 30 -6.05 -2.43 -5.37
C GLY A 30 -7.24 -3.38 -5.24
N PHE A 31 -6.99 -4.68 -5.11
CA PHE A 31 -8.03 -5.70 -4.95
C PHE A 31 -8.59 -5.82 -3.53
N LEU A 32 -7.97 -5.17 -2.55
CA LEU A 32 -8.52 -5.13 -1.20
C LEU A 32 -9.85 -4.33 -1.18
N PRO A 33 -10.91 -4.90 -0.59
CA PRO A 33 -12.17 -4.20 -0.43
C PRO A 33 -11.99 -2.97 0.46
N GLY A 34 -12.70 -1.88 0.15
CA GLY A 34 -12.79 -0.72 1.02
C GLY A 34 -11.62 0.28 1.01
N ILE A 35 -10.62 0.18 0.12
CA ILE A 35 -9.49 1.15 0.07
C ILE A 35 -9.71 2.31 -0.92
N PHE A 36 -9.58 3.54 -0.38
CA PHE A 36 -9.17 4.87 -0.93
C PHE A 36 -9.89 5.51 -2.13
N LEU A 37 -10.42 4.79 -3.13
CA LEU A 37 -10.83 5.45 -4.38
C LEU A 37 -12.28 5.97 -4.43
N LEU A 38 -13.18 5.50 -3.56
CA LEU A 38 -14.61 5.87 -3.60
C LEU A 38 -15.24 5.85 -2.18
N GLY A 39 -14.74 6.70 -1.27
CA GLY A 39 -15.45 7.02 -0.01
C GLY A 39 -15.52 5.92 1.06
N ALA A 40 -15.06 4.70 0.80
CA ALA A 40 -14.97 3.67 1.82
C ALA A 40 -13.77 3.92 2.75
N ARG A 41 -14.03 4.39 3.98
CA ARG A 41 -13.06 4.34 5.10
C ARG A 41 -12.88 2.91 5.65
N GLN A 42 -13.71 1.98 5.20
CA GLN A 42 -13.87 0.65 5.80
C GLN A 42 -12.67 -0.29 5.54
N GLY A 43 -11.96 -0.18 4.41
CA GLY A 43 -10.86 -1.11 4.12
C GLY A 43 -9.68 -1.02 5.10
N LEU A 44 -9.42 0.18 5.65
CA LEU A 44 -8.42 0.35 6.70
C LEU A 44 -8.93 -0.14 8.08
N ALA A 45 -10.25 -0.15 8.29
CA ALA A 45 -10.86 -0.70 9.49
C ALA A 45 -10.93 -2.24 9.44
N ASP A 46 -11.05 -2.81 8.24
CA ASP A 46 -11.28 -4.24 8.03
C ASP A 46 -9.99 -5.07 8.02
N ALA A 47 -8.91 -4.53 7.47
CA ALA A 47 -7.61 -5.20 7.38
C ALA A 47 -6.43 -4.23 7.58
N PRO A 48 -6.37 -3.48 8.70
CA PRO A 48 -5.39 -2.43 8.94
C PRO A 48 -3.95 -2.93 8.82
N ALA A 49 -3.62 -4.06 9.43
CA ALA A 49 -2.25 -4.56 9.44
C ALA A 49 -1.80 -5.02 8.05
N LEU A 50 -2.70 -5.58 7.24
CA LEU A 50 -2.38 -6.00 5.88
C LEU A 50 -2.05 -4.80 4.99
N VAL A 51 -2.86 -3.73 5.06
CA VAL A 51 -2.60 -2.50 4.30
C VAL A 51 -1.28 -1.86 4.73
N LEU A 52 -1.06 -1.72 6.03
CA LEU A 52 0.18 -1.18 6.57
C LEU A 52 1.40 -2.02 6.19
N THR A 53 1.25 -3.35 6.19
CA THR A 53 2.33 -4.27 5.79
C THR A 53 2.67 -4.10 4.31
N ILE A 54 1.67 -4.05 3.42
CA ILE A 54 1.93 -3.82 1.98
C ILE A 54 2.60 -2.45 1.77
N LEU A 55 2.13 -1.40 2.45
CA LEU A 55 2.76 -0.07 2.36
C LEU A 55 4.19 -0.06 2.91
N ALA A 56 4.43 -0.75 4.03
CA ALA A 56 5.78 -0.91 4.59
C ALA A 56 6.70 -1.66 3.62
N ILE A 57 6.21 -2.73 2.98
CA ILE A 57 6.93 -3.46 1.92
C ILE A 57 7.27 -2.52 0.76
N VAL A 58 6.32 -1.70 0.29
CA VAL A 58 6.54 -0.73 -0.79
C VAL A 58 7.57 0.33 -0.43
N LEU A 59 7.61 0.76 0.85
CA LEU A 59 8.60 1.72 1.35
C LEU A 59 9.99 1.10 1.45
N VAL A 60 10.09 -0.09 2.03
CA VAL A 60 11.35 -0.82 2.28
C VAL A 60 11.96 -1.32 0.98
N LEU A 61 11.15 -1.91 0.11
CA LEU A 61 11.60 -2.32 -1.21
C LEU A 61 11.75 -1.09 -2.09
N ASN A 62 12.76 -1.09 -2.95
CA ASN A 62 13.03 0.01 -3.87
C ASN A 62 12.02 0.00 -5.03
N THR A 63 10.76 0.18 -4.70
CA THR A 63 9.61 -0.04 -5.57
C THR A 63 9.37 1.19 -6.44
N ASN A 64 9.06 0.98 -7.72
CA ASN A 64 8.72 2.09 -8.60
C ASN A 64 7.30 2.60 -8.28
N LEU A 65 7.21 3.75 -7.59
CA LEU A 65 5.95 4.33 -7.14
C LEU A 65 4.95 4.65 -8.27
N ALA A 66 5.42 4.97 -9.48
CA ALA A 66 4.49 5.22 -10.59
C ALA A 66 3.88 3.92 -11.12
N VAL A 67 4.70 2.86 -11.27
CA VAL A 67 4.21 1.52 -11.65
C VAL A 67 3.27 0.99 -10.57
N PHE A 68 3.61 1.20 -9.30
CA PHE A 68 2.76 0.85 -8.16
C PHE A 68 1.41 1.57 -8.24
N GLY A 69 1.41 2.90 -8.42
CA GLY A 69 0.18 3.69 -8.51
C GLY A 69 -0.68 3.30 -9.72
N LEU A 70 -0.06 3.04 -10.87
CA LEU A 70 -0.76 2.60 -12.07
C LEU A 70 -1.36 1.20 -11.89
N ALA A 71 -0.60 0.25 -11.35
CA ALA A 71 -1.08 -1.09 -11.05
C ALA A 71 -2.21 -1.07 -10.02
N PHE A 72 -2.08 -0.24 -8.98
CA PHE A 72 -3.12 -0.01 -7.98
C PHE A 72 -4.42 0.50 -8.61
N LEU A 73 -4.34 1.53 -9.46
CA LEU A 73 -5.52 2.10 -10.13
C LEU A 73 -6.20 1.08 -11.05
N LEU A 74 -5.42 0.40 -11.90
CA LEU A 74 -5.96 -0.61 -12.81
C LEU A 74 -6.58 -1.78 -12.04
N ALA A 75 -5.89 -2.28 -11.02
CA ALA A 75 -6.40 -3.34 -10.16
C ALA A 75 -7.66 -2.91 -9.41
N LYS A 76 -7.74 -1.65 -8.95
CA LYS A 76 -8.93 -1.15 -8.26
C LYS A 76 -10.15 -1.09 -9.18
N ILE A 77 -9.96 -0.64 -10.42
CA ILE A 77 -11.03 -0.64 -11.42
C ILE A 77 -11.45 -2.09 -11.73
N ALA A 78 -10.48 -2.98 -11.93
CA ALA A 78 -10.75 -4.40 -12.16
C ALA A 78 -11.44 -5.08 -10.96
N ALA A 79 -11.10 -4.67 -9.74
CA ALA A 79 -11.66 -5.23 -8.51
C ALA A 79 -13.17 -5.06 -8.45
N ILE A 80 -13.73 -3.95 -8.95
CA ILE A 80 -15.17 -3.71 -8.99
C ILE A 80 -15.88 -4.78 -9.83
N ALA A 81 -15.35 -5.08 -11.02
CA ALA A 81 -15.91 -6.10 -11.90
C ALA A 81 -15.64 -7.52 -11.40
N MET A 82 -14.52 -7.73 -10.70
CA MET A 82 -14.09 -9.04 -10.21
C MET A 82 -14.51 -9.36 -8.76
N LEU A 83 -15.34 -8.52 -8.12
CA LEU A 83 -15.89 -8.79 -6.79
C LEU A 83 -16.51 -10.20 -6.62
N PRO A 84 -17.38 -10.69 -7.52
CA PRO A 84 -17.96 -12.03 -7.36
C PRO A 84 -16.90 -13.13 -7.48
N VAL A 85 -15.92 -12.95 -8.36
CA VAL A 85 -14.80 -13.87 -8.55
C VAL A 85 -13.90 -13.90 -7.31
N SER A 86 -13.59 -12.72 -6.76
CA SER A 86 -12.87 -12.56 -5.51
C SER A 86 -13.56 -13.30 -4.38
N PHE A 87 -14.87 -13.12 -4.23
CA PHE A 87 -15.64 -13.81 -3.20
C PHE A 87 -15.64 -15.33 -3.38
N ALA A 88 -15.81 -15.83 -4.61
CA ALA A 88 -15.78 -17.26 -4.90
C ALA A 88 -14.41 -17.89 -4.59
N ILE A 89 -13.32 -17.20 -4.97
CA ILE A 89 -11.95 -17.64 -4.65
C ILE A 89 -11.72 -17.62 -3.15
N GLY A 90 -12.16 -16.56 -2.45
CA GLY A 90 -12.07 -16.47 -1.00
C GLY A 90 -12.80 -17.62 -0.31
N ARG A 91 -14.02 -17.93 -0.76
CA ARG A 91 -14.81 -19.06 -0.23
C ARG A 91 -14.11 -20.40 -0.47
N PHE A 92 -13.57 -20.60 -1.67
CA PHE A 92 -12.80 -21.80 -1.99
C PHE A 92 -11.55 -21.93 -1.10
N LEU A 93 -10.85 -20.83 -0.82
CA LEU A 93 -9.65 -20.83 0.01
C LEU A 93 -9.94 -21.06 1.50
N LEU A 94 -11.00 -20.44 2.03
CA LEU A 94 -11.34 -20.50 3.46
C LEU A 94 -12.15 -21.73 3.84
N ASP A 95 -13.09 -22.15 2.99
CA ASP A 95 -13.98 -23.29 3.28
C ASP A 95 -13.58 -24.58 2.56
N GLY A 96 -12.66 -24.50 1.59
CA GLY A 96 -12.19 -25.65 0.82
C GLY A 96 -10.97 -26.36 1.43
N PRO A 97 -10.10 -26.95 0.59
CA PRO A 97 -9.01 -27.82 1.06
C PRO A 97 -7.92 -27.06 1.84
N THR A 98 -7.81 -25.75 1.65
CA THR A 98 -6.85 -24.88 2.33
C THR A 98 -7.33 -24.34 3.68
N ARG A 99 -8.54 -24.72 4.13
CA ARG A 99 -9.10 -24.35 5.43
C ARG A 99 -8.13 -24.51 6.61
N PRO A 100 -7.42 -25.65 6.81
CA PRO A 100 -6.53 -25.79 7.96
C PRO A 100 -5.37 -24.79 7.94
N LEU A 101 -4.86 -24.44 6.75
CA LEU A 101 -3.80 -23.45 6.59
C LEU A 101 -4.30 -22.05 6.95
N PHE A 102 -5.46 -21.65 6.45
CA PHE A 102 -6.04 -20.34 6.77
C PHE A 102 -6.52 -20.23 8.21
N ALA A 103 -7.03 -21.31 8.80
CA ALA A 103 -7.36 -21.35 10.22
C ALA A 103 -6.12 -21.11 11.10
N TRP A 104 -4.96 -21.62 10.70
CA TRP A 104 -3.70 -21.34 11.40
C TRP A 104 -3.29 -19.86 11.27
N PHE A 105 -3.37 -19.29 10.06
CA PHE A 105 -3.06 -17.86 9.86
C PHE A 105 -4.04 -16.93 10.59
N VAL A 106 -5.35 -17.18 10.51
CA VAL A 106 -6.37 -16.33 11.15
C VAL A 106 -6.23 -16.31 12.67
N ASN A 107 -5.87 -17.44 13.29
CA ASN A 107 -5.71 -17.54 14.75
C ASN A 107 -4.35 -17.07 15.26
N ALA A 108 -3.39 -16.75 14.37
CA ALA A 108 -2.10 -16.24 14.79
C ALA A 108 -2.19 -14.75 15.20
N PRO A 109 -1.58 -14.34 16.33
CA PRO A 109 -1.80 -13.02 16.93
C PRO A 109 -1.46 -11.84 16.02
N PHE A 110 -0.43 -11.98 15.17
CA PHE A 110 -0.04 -10.93 14.22
C PHE A 110 -0.97 -10.87 12.99
N PHE A 111 -1.48 -12.02 12.56
CA PHE A 111 -2.28 -12.17 11.34
C PHE A 111 -3.78 -11.95 11.57
N ALA A 112 -4.24 -11.96 12.83
CA ALA A 112 -5.62 -11.60 13.18
C ALA A 112 -6.00 -10.19 12.65
N TRP A 113 -5.04 -9.27 12.60
CA TRP A 113 -5.24 -7.91 12.10
C TRP A 113 -5.24 -7.78 10.57
N PHE A 114 -4.99 -8.88 9.86
CA PHE A 114 -4.93 -8.92 8.40
C PHE A 114 -6.30 -9.13 7.75
N GLY A 115 -7.34 -9.47 8.52
CA GLY A 115 -8.69 -9.67 8.01
C GLY A 115 -8.84 -10.87 7.08
N LEU A 116 -7.97 -11.89 7.22
CA LEU A 116 -7.91 -13.07 6.35
C LEU A 116 -9.14 -13.99 6.50
N GLU A 117 -9.90 -13.86 7.57
CA GLU A 117 -11.15 -14.57 7.80
C GLU A 117 -12.28 -14.13 6.84
N ARG A 118 -12.10 -13.02 6.13
CA ARG A 118 -13.11 -12.46 5.23
C ARG A 118 -12.87 -12.95 3.80
N TYR A 119 -13.89 -13.53 3.19
CA TYR A 119 -13.83 -14.05 1.82
C TYR A 119 -13.34 -13.02 0.80
N ALA A 120 -13.86 -11.78 0.86
CA ALA A 120 -13.48 -10.73 -0.07
C ALA A 120 -12.02 -10.27 0.08
N THR A 121 -11.47 -10.28 1.30
CA THR A 121 -10.08 -9.90 1.58
C THR A 121 -9.13 -10.99 1.09
N THR A 122 -9.38 -12.25 1.46
CA THR A 122 -8.52 -13.37 1.09
C THR A 122 -8.56 -13.66 -0.41
N GLY A 123 -9.75 -13.64 -1.01
CA GLY A 123 -9.90 -13.77 -2.45
C GLY A 123 -9.32 -12.59 -3.23
N GLY A 124 -9.45 -11.37 -2.68
CA GLY A 124 -8.87 -10.16 -3.25
C GLY A 124 -7.35 -10.18 -3.21
N LEU A 125 -6.75 -10.68 -2.12
CA LEU A 125 -5.31 -10.85 -2.00
C LEU A 125 -4.78 -11.85 -3.04
N ALA A 126 -5.46 -12.99 -3.20
CA ALA A 126 -5.09 -14.02 -4.17
C ALA A 126 -5.20 -13.50 -5.62
N LEU A 127 -6.33 -12.88 -5.97
CA LEU A 127 -6.51 -12.25 -7.28
C LEU A 127 -5.50 -11.13 -7.52
N GLY A 128 -5.28 -10.27 -6.52
CA GLY A 128 -4.32 -9.18 -6.60
C GLY A 128 -2.90 -9.68 -6.84
N LEU A 129 -2.50 -10.80 -6.24
CA LEU A 129 -1.21 -11.43 -6.50
C LEU A 129 -1.11 -11.93 -7.95
N VAL A 130 -2.12 -12.66 -8.44
CA VAL A 130 -2.15 -13.18 -9.82
C VAL A 130 -2.16 -12.04 -10.84
N CYS A 131 -3.09 -11.09 -10.70
CA CYS A 131 -3.18 -9.91 -11.56
C CYS A 131 -1.92 -9.05 -11.49
N GLY A 132 -1.31 -8.91 -10.31
CA GLY A 132 -0.08 -8.17 -10.11
C GLY A 132 1.12 -8.79 -10.83
N ILE A 133 1.25 -10.12 -10.79
CA ILE A 133 2.27 -10.85 -11.56
C ILE A 133 2.04 -10.65 -13.06
N LEU A 134 0.81 -10.85 -13.54
CA LEU A 134 0.48 -10.70 -14.97
C LEU A 134 0.74 -9.28 -15.46
N LEU A 135 0.30 -8.25 -14.73
CA LEU A 135 0.54 -6.85 -15.06
C LEU A 135 2.03 -6.52 -15.00
N GLY A 136 2.77 -7.00 -14.00
CA GLY A 136 4.20 -6.77 -13.87
C GLY A 136 4.99 -7.37 -15.02
N LEU A 137 4.66 -8.60 -15.42
CA LEU A 137 5.25 -9.26 -16.59
C LEU A 137 4.93 -8.52 -17.89
N LEU A 138 3.69 -8.05 -18.05
CA LEU A 138 3.28 -7.27 -19.22
C LEU A 138 4.03 -5.95 -19.32
N VAL A 139 4.13 -5.19 -18.21
CA VAL A 139 4.89 -3.93 -18.18
C VAL A 139 6.37 -4.18 -18.45
N LEU A 140 6.95 -5.25 -17.87
CA LEU A 140 8.34 -5.62 -18.10
C LEU A 140 8.60 -6.00 -19.56
N ALA A 141 7.70 -6.79 -20.17
CA ALA A 141 7.79 -7.18 -21.57
C ALA A 141 7.65 -5.97 -22.51
N GLY A 142 6.70 -5.08 -22.22
CA GLY A 142 6.49 -3.83 -22.94
C GLY A 142 7.74 -2.94 -22.90
N LEU A 143 8.32 -2.75 -21.70
CA LEU A 143 9.53 -1.96 -21.53
C LEU A 143 10.72 -2.56 -22.29
N LYS A 144 10.94 -3.88 -22.18
CA LYS A 144 12.01 -4.57 -22.93
C LYS A 144 11.82 -4.46 -24.44
N SER A 145 10.59 -4.59 -24.93
CA SER A 145 10.27 -4.44 -26.36
C SER A 145 10.56 -3.04 -26.86
N LEU A 146 10.14 -2.01 -26.12
CA LEU A 146 10.44 -0.61 -26.43
C LEU A 146 11.94 -0.35 -26.46
N GLN A 147 12.67 -0.81 -25.44
CA GLN A 147 14.12 -0.64 -25.37
C GLN A 147 14.84 -1.34 -26.53
N ARG A 148 14.43 -2.56 -26.91
CA ARG A 148 15.02 -3.29 -28.07
C ARG A 148 14.78 -2.55 -29.38
N ARG A 149 13.56 -2.05 -29.60
CA ARG A 149 13.22 -1.27 -30.81
C ARG A 149 14.03 0.02 -30.87
N MET A 150 14.14 0.72 -29.75
CA MET A 150 14.92 1.96 -29.67
C MET A 150 16.43 1.74 -29.82
N ALA A 151 16.97 0.64 -29.28
CA ALA A 151 18.37 0.25 -29.48
C ALA A 151 18.67 -0.08 -30.96
N GLY A 152 17.72 -0.74 -31.65
CA GLY A 152 17.84 -0.98 -33.10
C GLY A 152 17.82 0.30 -33.94
N VAL A 153 17.10 1.32 -33.49
CA VAL A 153 17.02 2.64 -34.16
C VAL A 153 18.25 3.50 -33.86
N GLU A 154 18.88 3.35 -32.69
CA GLU A 154 20.10 4.09 -32.29
C GLU A 154 21.32 3.81 -33.19
N GLY A 155 21.36 2.65 -33.85
CA GLY A 155 22.44 2.27 -34.77
C GLY A 155 22.41 2.97 -36.13
N ASN A 156 21.37 3.75 -36.43
CA ASN A 156 21.21 4.40 -37.73
C ASN A 156 21.78 5.84 -37.71
N GLU A 157 22.68 6.18 -38.63
CA GLU A 157 23.36 7.49 -38.68
C GLU A 157 22.37 8.67 -38.76
N SER A 158 21.25 8.48 -39.46
CA SER A 158 20.17 9.47 -39.57
C SER A 158 19.52 9.78 -38.22
N TYR A 159 19.39 8.79 -37.35
CA TYR A 159 18.88 8.97 -35.99
C TYR A 159 19.88 9.69 -35.09
N GLN A 160 21.17 9.40 -35.24
CA GLN A 160 22.22 10.10 -34.50
C GLN A 160 22.30 11.58 -34.91
N LYS A 161 22.27 11.89 -36.21
CA LYS A 161 22.22 13.28 -36.72
C LYS A 161 20.97 14.03 -36.27
N TRP A 162 19.82 13.37 -36.24
CA TRP A 162 18.56 13.97 -35.80
C TRP A 162 18.53 14.19 -34.28
N SER A 163 18.95 13.21 -33.49
CA SER A 163 18.95 13.29 -32.02
C SER A 163 20.01 14.23 -31.45
N ASN A 164 21.07 14.55 -32.21
CA ASN A 164 22.10 15.52 -31.80
C ASN A 164 21.60 16.98 -31.83
N LYS A 165 20.51 17.27 -32.55
CA LYS A 165 19.97 18.64 -32.68
C LYS A 165 19.49 19.16 -31.32
N PHE A 166 19.89 20.39 -30.98
CA PHE A 166 19.57 21.03 -29.69
C PHE A 166 18.06 21.12 -29.42
N TRP A 167 17.25 21.44 -30.45
CA TRP A 167 15.78 21.47 -30.34
C TRP A 167 15.19 20.09 -30.06
N VAL A 168 15.71 19.03 -30.70
CA VAL A 168 15.28 17.64 -30.48
C VAL A 168 15.65 17.18 -29.07
N ARG A 169 16.86 17.49 -28.60
CA ARG A 169 17.28 17.23 -27.22
C ARG A 169 16.41 17.94 -26.20
N SER A 170 16.04 19.18 -26.47
CA SER A 170 15.18 19.97 -25.60
C SER A 170 13.75 19.44 -25.58
N LEU A 171 13.19 19.06 -26.74
CA LEU A 171 11.87 18.42 -26.85
C LEU A 171 11.84 17.06 -26.16
N SER A 172 12.80 16.18 -26.43
CA SER A 172 12.90 14.86 -25.78
C SER A 172 13.10 15.00 -24.27
N TRP A 173 13.88 15.98 -23.82
CA TRP A 173 14.02 16.27 -22.41
C TRP A 173 12.72 16.81 -21.77
N LEU A 174 11.93 17.59 -22.50
CA LEU A 174 10.67 18.15 -22.02
C LEU A 174 9.56 17.09 -21.95
N VAL A 175 9.46 16.24 -22.96
CA VAL A 175 8.41 15.21 -23.11
C VAL A 175 8.73 13.94 -22.32
N ILE A 176 9.96 13.41 -22.47
CA ILE A 176 10.36 12.10 -21.94
C ILE A 176 11.16 12.24 -20.64
N GLY A 177 11.81 13.39 -20.43
CA GLY A 177 12.65 13.62 -19.25
C GLY A 177 14.04 12.96 -19.33
N VAL A 178 14.34 12.33 -20.46
CA VAL A 178 15.57 11.60 -20.76
C VAL A 178 16.26 12.29 -21.94
N LYS A 179 17.56 12.62 -21.78
CA LYS A 179 18.34 13.23 -22.87
C LYS A 179 18.83 12.13 -23.81
N PRO A 180 18.47 12.11 -25.10
CA PRO A 180 19.00 11.13 -26.05
C PRO A 180 20.51 11.29 -26.14
N LYS A 181 21.24 10.21 -25.82
CA LYS A 181 22.69 10.10 -25.91
C LYS A 181 23.03 8.77 -26.58
N GLU A 182 24.14 8.71 -27.30
CA GLU A 182 24.63 7.46 -27.89
C GLU A 182 24.79 6.35 -26.83
N GLY A 183 24.31 5.15 -27.17
CA GLY A 183 24.32 3.98 -26.31
C GLY A 183 23.50 4.15 -25.03
N GLN A 184 22.48 5.01 -25.04
CA GLN A 184 21.64 5.22 -23.87
C GLN A 184 20.75 4.00 -23.61
N TRP A 185 20.16 3.41 -24.66
CA TRP A 185 19.26 2.27 -24.48
C TRP A 185 20.01 1.00 -24.06
N THR A 186 21.25 0.81 -24.54
CA THR A 186 22.12 -0.29 -24.10
C THR A 186 22.54 -0.14 -22.64
N LYS A 187 22.92 1.07 -22.21
CA LYS A 187 23.22 1.37 -20.80
C LYS A 187 22.01 1.20 -19.88
N LEU A 188 20.82 1.59 -20.33
CA LEU A 188 19.58 1.39 -19.57
C LEU A 188 19.27 -0.09 -19.38
N MET A 189 19.54 -0.94 -20.36
CA MET A 189 19.39 -2.40 -20.23
C MET A 189 20.37 -3.02 -19.23
N GLU A 190 21.62 -2.55 -19.18
CA GLU A 190 22.63 -3.01 -18.21
C GLU A 190 22.30 -2.54 -16.79
N GLU A 191 21.91 -1.28 -16.62
CA GLU A 191 21.51 -0.73 -15.32
C GLU A 191 20.24 -1.41 -14.79
N GLN A 192 19.33 -1.86 -15.67
CA GLN A 192 18.15 -2.62 -15.29
C GLN A 192 18.49 -3.92 -14.52
N ARG A 193 19.68 -4.50 -14.74
CA ARG A 193 20.13 -5.71 -14.06
C ARG A 193 20.70 -5.46 -12.66
N ARG A 194 21.12 -4.23 -12.34
CA ARG A 194 21.89 -3.90 -11.13
C ARG A 194 21.10 -3.14 -10.05
N GLY A 195 19.78 -3.16 -10.10
CA GLY A 195 18.95 -2.49 -9.09
C GLY A 195 19.02 -3.20 -7.74
N LEU A 196 19.47 -2.50 -6.70
CA LEU A 196 19.37 -2.97 -5.32
C LEU A 196 17.89 -3.12 -4.92
N PRO A 197 17.49 -4.27 -4.35
CA PRO A 197 16.09 -4.57 -4.05
C PRO A 197 15.54 -3.75 -2.87
N VAL A 198 16.40 -3.31 -1.95
CA VAL A 198 16.01 -2.67 -0.68
C VAL A 198 16.52 -1.23 -0.62
N ARG A 199 15.67 -0.31 -0.15
CA ARG A 199 15.99 1.11 0.06
C ARG A 199 16.20 1.38 1.55
N ILE A 200 17.42 1.77 1.94
CA ILE A 200 17.79 2.05 3.34
C ILE A 200 16.84 3.08 3.98
N TRP A 201 16.54 4.16 3.28
CA TRP A 201 15.57 5.18 3.73
C TRP A 201 14.17 4.62 3.97
N GLY A 202 13.79 3.58 3.24
CA GLY A 202 12.53 2.87 3.43
C GLY A 202 12.48 2.14 4.77
N ILE A 203 13.56 1.45 5.13
CA ILE A 203 13.71 0.80 6.44
C ILE A 203 13.62 1.84 7.55
N VAL A 204 14.38 2.93 7.44
CA VAL A 204 14.37 4.02 8.43
C VAL A 204 12.95 4.57 8.60
N ALA A 205 12.23 4.82 7.50
CA ALA A 205 10.85 5.29 7.55
C ALA A 205 9.92 4.30 8.30
N VAL A 206 10.01 3.01 8.00
CA VAL A 206 9.18 1.98 8.68
C VAL A 206 9.51 1.89 10.17
N VAL A 207 10.79 1.95 10.54
CA VAL A 207 11.22 1.95 11.95
C VAL A 207 10.70 3.18 12.69
N VAL A 208 10.81 4.38 12.08
CA VAL A 208 10.30 5.62 12.68
C VAL A 208 8.79 5.59 12.84
N ILE A 209 8.06 5.10 11.84
CA ILE A 209 6.59 4.95 11.92
C ILE A 209 6.23 3.95 13.03
N GLY A 210 6.89 2.80 13.08
CA GLY A 210 6.66 1.79 14.12
C GLY A 210 6.93 2.32 15.53
N ALA A 211 8.05 3.01 15.72
CA ALA A 211 8.38 3.67 16.99
C ALA A 211 7.35 4.76 17.34
N GLY A 212 6.90 5.54 16.36
CA GLY A 212 5.85 6.54 16.54
C GLY A 212 4.52 5.94 16.98
N ILE A 213 4.10 4.81 16.38
CA ILE A 213 2.90 4.08 16.78
C ILE A 213 3.03 3.54 18.21
N TRP A 214 4.20 2.99 18.58
CA TRP A 214 4.46 2.49 19.92
C TRP A 214 4.41 3.60 20.98
N VAL A 215 5.04 4.74 20.70
CA VAL A 215 4.95 5.93 21.57
C VAL A 215 3.51 6.41 21.67
N LEU A 216 2.78 6.50 20.55
CA LEU A 216 1.37 6.90 20.55
C LEU A 216 0.51 5.96 21.39
N GLN A 217 0.74 4.64 21.32
CA GLN A 217 0.03 3.67 22.15
C GLN A 217 0.30 3.91 23.64
N ALA A 218 1.54 4.17 24.03
CA ALA A 218 1.90 4.49 25.41
C ALA A 218 1.23 5.78 25.91
N PHE A 219 1.08 6.79 25.05
CA PHE A 219 0.34 8.01 25.36
C PHE A 219 -1.18 7.79 25.44
N LEU A 220 -1.75 6.91 24.60
CA LEU A 220 -3.18 6.59 24.57
C LEU A 220 -3.63 5.62 25.67
N THR A 221 -2.71 4.95 26.36
CA THR A 221 -3.03 4.09 27.52
C THR A 221 -2.82 4.79 28.86
N GLY A 222 -2.45 6.08 28.85
CA GLY A 222 -2.15 6.87 30.04
C GLY A 222 -3.30 7.72 30.62
N PRO A 223 -3.01 8.54 31.65
CA PRO A 223 -3.98 9.39 32.35
C PRO A 223 -4.73 10.38 31.45
N THR A 224 -4.09 10.78 30.35
CA THR A 224 -4.63 11.70 29.35
C THR A 224 -5.86 11.16 28.63
N LEU A 225 -5.92 9.85 28.38
CA LEU A 225 -7.08 9.24 27.74
C LEU A 225 -8.25 9.12 28.71
N ARG A 226 -7.96 8.85 30.00
CA ARG A 226 -8.94 8.90 31.09
C ARG A 226 -9.57 10.28 31.18
N THR A 227 -8.79 11.35 31.25
CA THR A 227 -9.33 12.72 31.37
C THR A 227 -10.15 13.13 30.14
N LEU A 228 -9.71 12.77 28.93
CA LEU A 228 -10.47 13.06 27.70
C LEU A 228 -11.78 12.27 27.63
N ALA A 229 -11.77 10.99 28.02
CA ALA A 229 -12.96 10.16 28.08
C ALA A 229 -13.94 10.65 29.17
N GLN A 230 -13.43 11.04 30.35
CA GLN A 230 -14.21 11.66 31.43
C GLN A 230 -14.90 12.93 30.94
N SER A 231 -14.16 13.90 30.43
CA SER A 231 -14.76 15.16 29.97
C SER A 231 -15.78 14.97 28.83
N GLY A 232 -15.58 13.98 27.95
CA GLY A 232 -16.55 13.62 26.92
C GLY A 232 -17.84 13.05 27.50
N LEU A 233 -17.72 12.08 28.42
CA LEU A 233 -18.87 11.45 29.09
C LEU A 233 -19.60 12.42 30.01
N GLU A 234 -18.89 13.30 30.72
CA GLU A 234 -19.47 14.37 31.53
C GLU A 234 -20.28 15.34 30.68
N SER A 235 -19.75 15.75 29.52
CA SER A 235 -20.47 16.65 28.61
C SER A 235 -21.75 16.02 28.02
N TRP A 236 -21.76 14.70 27.84
CA TRP A 236 -22.89 13.95 27.31
C TRP A 236 -23.93 13.62 28.38
N ASN A 237 -23.48 13.27 29.59
CA ASN A 237 -24.35 12.90 30.69
C ASN A 237 -24.89 14.13 31.44
N GLY A 238 -24.23 15.29 31.32
CA GLY A 238 -24.62 16.52 32.02
C GLY A 238 -24.34 16.48 33.52
N ALA A 239 -23.66 15.45 34.01
CA ALA A 239 -23.30 15.22 35.41
C ALA A 239 -21.86 14.68 35.52
N THR A 240 -21.29 14.68 36.72
CA THR A 240 -19.93 14.19 36.95
C THR A 240 -19.83 12.68 36.67
N VAL A 241 -18.81 12.30 35.91
CA VAL A 241 -18.55 10.90 35.53
C VAL A 241 -17.13 10.57 35.95
N ASP A 242 -16.98 9.75 36.99
CA ASP A 242 -15.67 9.23 37.38
C ASP A 242 -15.37 7.92 36.65
N LEU A 243 -14.11 7.75 36.29
CA LEU A 243 -13.59 6.64 35.53
C LEU A 243 -12.32 6.20 36.22
N ALA A 244 -12.26 5.02 36.82
CA ALA A 244 -11.02 4.57 37.48
C ALA A 244 -9.86 4.42 36.47
N LYS A 245 -10.12 3.83 35.29
CA LYS A 245 -9.18 3.74 34.17
C LYS A 245 -9.91 3.73 32.83
N ALA A 246 -9.33 4.40 31.84
CA ALA A 246 -9.71 4.25 30.44
C ALA A 246 -8.43 3.94 29.64
N GLY A 247 -8.46 2.87 28.86
CA GLY A 247 -7.32 2.41 28.08
C GLY A 247 -7.73 1.86 26.73
N VAL A 248 -6.91 2.09 25.72
CA VAL A 248 -7.08 1.51 24.39
C VAL A 248 -5.94 0.53 24.16
N ASP A 249 -6.26 -0.76 24.19
CA ASP A 249 -5.35 -1.81 23.77
C ASP A 249 -5.45 -2.00 22.26
N LEU A 250 -4.54 -1.34 21.55
CA LEU A 250 -4.37 -1.46 20.11
C LEU A 250 -3.76 -2.80 19.67
N GLY A 251 -3.29 -3.66 20.57
CA GLY A 251 -2.85 -5.01 20.22
C GLY A 251 -3.99 -6.02 20.26
N GLY A 252 -4.89 -5.84 21.24
CA GLY A 252 -6.11 -6.65 21.40
C GLY A 252 -7.34 -6.10 20.68
N GLY A 253 -7.30 -4.88 20.15
CA GLY A 253 -8.45 -4.21 19.53
C GLY A 253 -9.56 -3.88 20.53
N ARG A 254 -9.19 -3.68 21.81
CA ARG A 254 -10.15 -3.48 22.91
C ARG A 254 -10.02 -2.08 23.48
N VAL A 255 -11.17 -1.47 23.73
CA VAL A 255 -11.27 -0.29 24.57
C VAL A 255 -11.79 -0.76 25.92
N SER A 256 -10.98 -0.61 26.96
CA SER A 256 -11.36 -0.98 28.33
C SER A 256 -11.67 0.28 29.12
N ILE A 257 -12.87 0.32 29.68
CA ILE A 257 -13.33 1.34 30.60
C ILE A 257 -13.60 0.63 31.92
N ASP A 258 -12.80 0.92 32.95
CA ASP A 258 -12.91 0.32 34.27
C ASP A 258 -13.35 1.36 35.31
N GLY A 259 -14.24 0.93 36.20
CA GLY A 259 -14.73 1.76 37.31
C GLY A 259 -15.47 3.01 36.84
N LEU A 260 -16.43 2.83 35.94
CA LEU A 260 -17.35 3.88 35.50
C LEU A 260 -18.38 4.13 36.59
N ALA A 261 -18.35 5.31 37.19
CA ALA A 261 -19.38 5.81 38.11
C ALA A 261 -20.03 7.04 37.45
N LEU A 262 -21.35 7.02 37.27
CA LEU A 262 -22.10 8.15 36.71
C LEU A 262 -23.04 8.69 37.79
N ALA A 263 -22.92 9.98 38.10
CA ALA A 263 -23.93 10.64 38.92
C ALA A 263 -25.22 10.84 38.10
N ASP A 264 -26.38 10.68 38.76
CA ASP A 264 -27.69 10.98 38.16
C ASP A 264 -27.89 12.50 38.04
N PRO A 265 -28.07 13.06 36.83
CA PRO A 265 -28.27 14.49 36.63
C PRO A 265 -29.56 15.04 37.28
N ASN A 266 -30.49 14.19 37.70
CA ASN A 266 -31.75 14.61 38.34
C ASN A 266 -31.81 14.33 39.85
N ASP A 267 -30.86 13.58 40.42
CA ASP A 267 -30.86 13.24 41.85
C ASP A 267 -29.42 13.02 42.39
N LEU A 268 -28.84 14.10 42.96
CA LEU A 268 -27.44 14.16 43.41
C LEU A 268 -27.11 13.28 44.64
N VAL A 269 -28.04 12.45 45.13
CA VAL A 269 -27.90 11.64 46.35
C VAL A 269 -27.70 10.14 46.03
N ARG A 270 -27.80 9.73 44.77
CA ARG A 270 -27.56 8.34 44.34
C ARG A 270 -26.31 8.26 43.45
N ASP A 271 -25.32 7.52 43.96
CA ASP A 271 -24.16 7.02 43.22
C ASP A 271 -24.49 5.73 42.44
#